data_AF-R5FUF2-F1
#
_entry.id   AF-R5FUF2-F1
#
_cell.length_a   1.000
_cell.length_b   1.000
_cell.length_c   1.000
_cell.angle_alpha   90.00
_cell.angle_beta   90.00
_cell.angle_gamma   90.00
#
_symmetry.space_group_name_H-M   'P 1'
#
loop_
_entity.id
_entity.type
_entity.pdbx_description
1 polymer ?
#
loop_
_entity_poly.entity_id
_entity_poly.type
_entity_poly.pdbx_seq_one_letter_code
_entity_poly.pdbx_strand_id
1 'polypeptide(L)'
;MKKFGKILATAMALAVLVAAFAACNGYNAVKSTEDVVAVTVSGKVMDLDGKNLVDYLNKLQSDGKFSYSADNGYVTTVNGKTADYQKDRTGWMMYTSDKEMGNEAWDTYEFEGQTYYSAIVGINDYPLAEGTVILFVFCHF
;
A
#
# COMPACT_ATOMS: atom_id res chain seq x y z
N MET A 1 -29.35 44.39 2.43
CA MET A 1 -28.27 43.75 3.22
C MET A 1 -28.28 42.26 2.84
N LYS A 2 -27.29 41.60 2.24
CA LYS A 2 -25.97 41.92 1.66
C LYS A 2 -25.92 41.18 0.31
N LYS A 3 -25.44 41.86 -0.74
CA LYS A 3 -25.06 41.27 -2.05
C LYS A 3 -23.64 40.73 -1.93
N PHE A 4 -23.32 39.57 -2.52
CA PHE A 4 -22.02 39.15 -3.09
C PHE A 4 -22.24 37.72 -3.63
N GLY A 5 -21.91 37.29 -4.84
CA GLY A 5 -21.24 37.86 -6.01
C GLY A 5 -20.97 36.66 -6.92
N LYS A 6 -21.42 36.69 -8.18
CA LYS A 6 -21.11 35.66 -9.18
C LYS A 6 -19.64 35.78 -9.57
N ILE A 7 -18.87 34.69 -9.55
CA ILE A 7 -17.70 34.53 -10.41
C ILE A 7 -17.80 33.18 -11.11
N LEU A 8 -18.12 33.27 -12.39
CA LEU A 8 -17.96 32.25 -13.40
C LEU A 8 -16.47 32.25 -13.78
N ALA A 9 -15.79 31.10 -13.72
CA ALA A 9 -14.50 30.91 -14.37
C ALA A 9 -14.53 29.57 -15.09
N THR A 10 -14.96 29.62 -16.34
CA THR A 10 -14.69 28.60 -17.36
C THR A 10 -13.20 28.69 -17.67
N ALA A 11 -12.44 27.63 -17.40
CA ALA A 11 -11.13 27.40 -17.98
C ALA A 11 -11.12 26.00 -18.59
N MET A 12 -11.07 26.01 -19.92
CA MET A 12 -10.91 24.85 -20.79
C MET A 12 -9.43 24.47 -20.85
N ALA A 13 -9.18 23.19 -21.12
CA ALA A 13 -7.91 22.54 -21.47
C ALA A 13 -6.98 22.17 -20.31
N LEU A 14 -6.72 20.87 -20.14
CA LEU A 14 -5.72 20.16 -20.92
C LEU A 14 -5.90 18.64 -20.73
N ALA A 15 -5.99 17.90 -21.84
CA ALA A 15 -5.80 16.46 -21.80
C ALA A 15 -4.38 16.18 -21.29
N VAL A 16 -4.24 15.58 -20.12
CA VAL A 16 -3.00 14.91 -19.75
C VAL A 16 -3.25 13.44 -19.97
N LEU A 17 -3.00 13.04 -21.22
CA LEU A 17 -2.50 11.72 -21.53
C LEU A 17 -1.25 11.55 -20.64
N VAL A 18 -1.36 10.85 -19.51
CA VAL A 18 -0.17 10.43 -18.78
C VAL A 18 0.46 9.37 -19.65
N ALA A 19 1.37 9.83 -20.51
CA ALA A 19 2.29 9.01 -21.23
C ALA A 19 2.87 7.99 -20.26
N ALA A 20 2.81 6.72 -20.68
CA ALA A 20 3.63 5.66 -20.11
C ALA A 20 5.06 6.20 -20.00
N PHE A 21 5.49 6.50 -18.77
CA PHE A 21 6.90 6.62 -18.50
C PHE A 21 7.48 5.23 -18.71
N ALA A 22 8.07 5.03 -19.88
CA ALA A 22 9.08 4.02 -20.07
C ALA A 22 10.20 4.31 -19.07
N ALA A 23 10.14 3.67 -17.91
CA ALA A 23 11.25 3.66 -16.98
C ALA A 23 12.28 2.65 -17.51
N CYS A 24 13.42 3.15 -17.97
CA CYS A 24 14.66 2.37 -18.15
C CYS A 24 15.28 1.94 -16.80
N ASN A 25 14.49 1.84 -15.74
CA ASN A 25 14.85 1.29 -14.44
C ASN A 25 13.90 0.13 -14.18
N GLY A 26 14.42 -1.02 -13.75
CA GLY A 26 13.64 -2.23 -13.50
C GLY A 26 12.38 -1.99 -12.66
N TYR A 27 11.43 -2.92 -12.77
CA TYR A 27 10.17 -2.90 -12.02
C TYR A 27 10.42 -2.59 -10.53
N ASN A 28 9.79 -1.53 -10.02
CA ASN A 28 9.88 -1.17 -8.62
C ASN A 28 8.61 -1.62 -7.88
N ALA A 29 8.72 -2.77 -7.20
CA ALA A 29 7.63 -3.36 -6.45
C ALA A 29 7.28 -2.59 -5.17
N VAL A 30 8.20 -1.76 -4.66
CA VAL A 30 8.09 -1.14 -3.34
C VAL A 30 8.19 0.37 -3.45
N LYS A 31 7.23 1.05 -2.87
CA LYS A 31 7.24 2.49 -2.70
C LYS A 31 7.07 2.83 -1.24
N SER A 32 7.86 3.77 -0.74
CA SER A 32 7.85 4.14 0.68
C SER A 32 7.72 5.64 0.85
N THR A 33 6.90 6.03 1.82
CA THR A 33 6.87 7.34 2.46
C THR A 33 7.33 7.18 3.91
N GLU A 34 7.15 8.21 4.74
CA GLU A 34 7.49 8.15 6.17
C GLU A 34 6.62 7.15 6.96
N ASP A 35 5.34 7.05 6.60
CA ASP A 35 4.34 6.26 7.34
C ASP A 35 3.69 5.17 6.50
N VAL A 36 3.93 5.12 5.19
CA VAL A 36 3.30 4.15 4.30
C VAL A 36 4.37 3.43 3.49
N VAL A 37 4.28 2.11 3.45
CA VAL A 37 5.02 1.30 2.49
C VAL A 37 4.03 0.53 1.63
N ALA A 38 3.98 0.91 0.35
CA ALA A 38 3.17 0.26 -0.66
C ALA A 38 3.96 -0.83 -1.38
N VAL A 39 3.40 -2.03 -1.46
CA VAL A 39 3.95 -3.19 -2.17
C VAL A 39 2.99 -3.54 -3.30
N THR A 40 3.47 -3.45 -4.54
CA THR A 40 2.73 -3.88 -5.73
C THR A 40 3.13 -5.30 -6.10
N VAL A 41 2.16 -6.20 -6.11
CA VAL A 41 2.33 -7.60 -6.49
C VAL A 41 2.53 -7.71 -7.99
N SER A 42 3.59 -8.39 -8.42
CA SER A 42 3.81 -8.71 -9.83
C SER A 42 4.62 -9.99 -10.02
N GLY A 43 4.23 -10.77 -11.03
CA GLY A 43 4.92 -11.95 -11.54
C GLY A 43 6.35 -11.66 -12.03
N LYS A 44 6.73 -10.39 -12.16
CA LYS A 44 8.12 -9.97 -12.43
C LYS A 44 9.07 -10.21 -11.26
N VAL A 45 8.56 -10.31 -10.04
CA VAL A 45 9.35 -10.55 -8.82
C VAL A 45 9.51 -12.05 -8.55
N MET A 46 8.42 -12.80 -8.70
CA MET A 46 8.39 -14.26 -8.57
C MET A 46 7.12 -14.82 -9.23
N ASP A 47 7.11 -16.13 -9.49
CA ASP A 47 5.88 -16.84 -9.80
C ASP A 47 4.89 -16.74 -8.64
N LEU A 48 3.62 -16.46 -8.95
CA LEU A 48 2.57 -16.18 -7.98
C LEU A 48 1.74 -17.44 -7.64
N ASP A 49 1.81 -18.49 -8.46
CA ASP A 49 0.94 -19.66 -8.29
C ASP A 49 1.19 -20.39 -6.97
N GLY A 50 0.10 -20.56 -6.20
CA GLY A 50 0.14 -21.17 -4.87
C GLY A 50 0.95 -20.41 -3.82
N LYS A 51 1.24 -19.12 -4.04
CA LYS A 51 2.01 -18.26 -3.12
C LYS A 51 1.13 -17.27 -2.38
N ASN A 52 1.60 -16.88 -1.19
CA ASN A 52 0.96 -15.88 -0.34
C ASN A 52 1.84 -14.62 -0.18
N LEU A 53 1.32 -13.63 0.53
CA LEU A 53 2.03 -12.37 0.74
C LEU A 53 3.36 -12.56 1.49
N VAL A 54 3.44 -13.43 2.49
CA VAL A 54 4.70 -13.67 3.21
C VAL A 54 5.80 -14.24 2.29
N ASP A 55 5.47 -15.13 1.35
CA ASP A 55 6.41 -15.60 0.33
C ASP A 55 6.94 -14.45 -0.53
N TYR A 56 6.05 -13.54 -0.93
CA TYR A 56 6.39 -12.37 -1.74
C TYR A 56 7.28 -11.36 -0.99
N LEU A 57 6.95 -11.06 0.27
CA LEU A 57 7.76 -10.16 1.10
C LEU A 57 9.14 -10.76 1.38
N ASN A 58 9.22 -12.07 1.61
CA ASN A 58 10.50 -12.78 1.76
C ASN A 58 11.35 -12.68 0.50
N LYS A 59 10.74 -12.81 -0.69
CA LYS A 59 11.45 -12.64 -1.95
C LYS A 59 12.00 -11.21 -2.08
N LEU A 60 11.16 -10.19 -1.85
CA LEU A 60 11.58 -8.80 -1.87
C LEU A 60 12.71 -8.50 -0.88
N GLN A 61 12.66 -9.11 0.31
CA GLN A 61 13.70 -8.98 1.32
C GLN A 61 15.01 -9.65 0.88
N SER A 62 14.94 -10.85 0.30
CA SER A 62 16.13 -11.53 -0.25
C SER A 62 16.77 -10.76 -1.41
N ASP A 63 15.97 -10.00 -2.16
CA ASP A 63 16.43 -9.13 -3.24
C ASP A 63 16.93 -7.74 -2.75
N GLY A 64 16.86 -7.48 -1.44
CA GLY A 64 17.24 -6.21 -0.83
C GLY A 64 16.33 -5.04 -1.22
N LYS A 65 15.08 -5.30 -1.61
CA LYS A 65 14.08 -4.29 -2.03
C LYS A 65 13.14 -3.85 -0.90
N PHE A 66 13.06 -4.65 0.15
CA PHE A 66 12.17 -4.46 1.28
C PHE A 66 12.83 -5.02 2.53
N SER A 67 12.51 -4.52 3.71
CA SER A 67 12.83 -5.22 4.95
C SER A 67 11.64 -5.20 5.89
N TYR A 68 11.38 -6.33 6.52
CA TYR A 68 10.35 -6.42 7.53
C TYR A 68 10.69 -7.45 8.59
N SER A 69 9.99 -7.35 9.71
CA SER A 69 9.88 -8.41 10.70
C SER A 69 8.42 -8.63 11.03
N ALA A 70 8.06 -9.87 11.33
CA ALA A 70 6.75 -10.21 11.83
C ALA A 70 6.87 -11.15 13.02
N ASP A 71 5.93 -11.03 13.96
CA ASP A 71 5.75 -11.97 15.07
C ASP A 71 4.34 -12.55 14.99
N ASN A 72 4.23 -13.87 14.92
CA ASN A 72 2.95 -14.59 14.76
C ASN A 72 2.06 -14.04 13.63
N GLY A 73 2.65 -13.60 12.51
CA GLY A 73 1.92 -13.04 11.35
C GLY A 73 1.59 -11.55 11.46
N TYR A 74 1.88 -10.90 12.58
CA TYR A 74 1.75 -9.45 12.75
C TYR A 74 3.05 -8.76 12.35
N VAL A 75 2.97 -7.81 11.42
CA VAL A 75 4.14 -7.02 11.01
C VAL A 75 4.53 -6.07 12.15
N THR A 76 5.77 -6.20 12.62
CA THR A 76 6.30 -5.42 13.75
C THR A 76 7.30 -4.35 13.31
N THR A 77 8.03 -4.59 12.23
CA THR A 77 8.97 -3.61 11.67
C THR A 77 8.84 -3.60 10.16
N VAL A 78 8.87 -2.43 9.54
CA VAL A 78 8.98 -2.26 8.10
C VAL A 78 10.04 -1.20 7.80
N ASN A 79 10.98 -1.51 6.91
CA ASN A 79 12.07 -0.63 6.49
C ASN A 79 12.82 0.04 7.66
N GLY A 80 13.01 -0.70 8.76
CA GLY A 80 13.71 -0.25 9.96
C GLY A 80 12.86 0.54 10.98
N LYS A 81 11.58 0.83 10.68
CA LYS A 81 10.66 1.47 11.61
C LYS A 81 9.84 0.42 12.37
N THR A 82 10.10 0.30 13.67
CA THR A 82 9.44 -0.67 14.56
C THR A 82 8.23 -0.06 15.22
N ALA A 83 7.12 -0.79 15.23
CA ALA A 83 5.94 -0.49 16.02
C ALA A 83 6.06 -1.13 17.41
N ASP A 84 5.67 -0.37 18.44
CA ASP A 84 5.58 -0.82 19.81
C ASP A 84 4.24 -0.36 20.39
N TYR A 85 3.30 -1.30 20.47
CA TYR A 85 1.97 -1.01 21.00
C TYR A 85 1.98 -0.75 22.51
N GLN A 86 2.87 -1.41 23.26
CA GLN A 86 2.90 -1.31 24.73
C GLN A 86 3.51 0.02 25.19
N LYS A 87 4.49 0.51 24.45
CA LYS A 87 5.21 1.74 24.80
C LYS A 87 4.62 2.97 24.14
N ASP A 88 4.42 2.92 22.83
CA ASP A 88 4.14 4.10 22.01
C ASP A 88 2.72 4.06 21.40
N ARG A 89 1.92 3.02 21.71
CA ARG A 89 0.61 2.75 21.10
C ARG A 89 0.69 2.81 19.57
N THR A 90 1.71 2.20 19.00
CA THR A 90 1.91 2.15 17.55
C THR A 90 1.67 0.76 16.97
N GLY A 91 1.34 0.68 15.69
CA GLY A 91 1.16 -0.58 14.96
C GLY A 91 1.28 -0.40 13.46
N TRP A 92 1.61 -1.49 12.75
CA TRP A 92 1.53 -1.55 11.30
C TRP A 92 0.18 -2.15 10.90
N MET A 93 -0.65 -1.35 10.24
CA MET A 93 -1.94 -1.77 9.69
C MET A 93 -1.78 -2.14 8.23
N MET A 94 -2.49 -3.18 7.80
CA MET A 94 -2.45 -3.64 6.41
C MET A 94 -3.72 -3.23 5.68
N TYR A 95 -3.56 -2.58 4.52
CA TYR A 95 -4.65 -2.25 3.61
C TYR A 95 -4.39 -2.82 2.23
N THR A 96 -5.44 -3.03 1.46
CA THR A 96 -5.34 -3.62 0.13
C THR A 96 -6.24 -2.94 -0.89
N SER A 97 -5.80 -2.93 -2.15
CA SER A 97 -6.63 -2.55 -3.30
C SER A 97 -7.64 -3.65 -3.69
N ASP A 98 -7.43 -4.88 -3.22
CA ASP A 98 -8.32 -6.02 -3.46
C ASP A 98 -9.54 -5.95 -2.55
N LYS A 99 -10.71 -5.75 -3.14
CA LYS A 99 -11.97 -5.63 -2.41
C LYS A 99 -12.43 -6.95 -1.79
N GLU A 100 -12.05 -8.09 -2.35
CA GLU A 100 -12.45 -9.39 -1.80
C GLU A 100 -11.67 -9.73 -0.53
N MET A 101 -10.46 -9.17 -0.40
CA MET A 101 -9.61 -9.29 0.79
C MET A 101 -9.66 -8.04 1.68
N GLY A 102 -10.55 -7.10 1.37
CA GLY A 102 -10.68 -5.81 2.02
C GLY A 102 -12.02 -5.67 2.74
N ASN A 103 -12.04 -4.90 3.82
CA ASN A 103 -13.26 -4.56 4.55
C ASN A 103 -13.35 -3.06 4.83
N GLU A 104 -14.21 -2.38 4.08
CA GLU A 104 -14.49 -0.94 4.22
C GLU A 104 -15.17 -0.58 5.55
N ALA A 105 -15.89 -1.52 6.17
CA ALA A 105 -16.59 -1.27 7.42
C ALA A 105 -15.65 -1.28 8.63
N TRP A 106 -14.45 -1.87 8.47
CA TRP A 106 -13.41 -1.83 9.49
C TRP A 106 -12.61 -0.54 9.39
N ASP A 107 -12.05 -0.28 8.21
CA ASP A 107 -11.39 0.99 7.91
C ASP A 107 -11.08 1.11 6.40
N THR A 108 -10.80 2.34 5.97
CA THR A 108 -10.27 2.64 4.64
C THR A 108 -9.09 3.61 4.73
N TYR A 109 -8.15 3.51 3.80
CA TYR A 109 -6.99 4.39 3.74
C TYR A 109 -6.85 4.99 2.34
N GLU A 110 -6.70 6.31 2.26
CA GLU A 110 -6.44 7.02 1.00
C GLU A 110 -4.94 7.16 0.76
N PHE A 111 -4.46 6.64 -0.36
CA PHE A 111 -3.07 6.77 -0.77
C PHE A 111 -2.99 7.09 -2.25
N GLU A 112 -2.32 8.20 -2.60
CA GLU A 112 -2.15 8.68 -3.99
C GLU A 112 -3.45 8.84 -4.79
N GLY A 113 -4.54 9.20 -4.12
CA GLY A 113 -5.86 9.40 -4.75
C GLY A 113 -6.62 8.10 -5.01
N GLN A 114 -6.19 6.98 -4.43
CA GLN A 114 -6.89 5.72 -4.43
C GLN A 114 -7.27 5.30 -3.00
N THR A 115 -8.49 4.77 -2.87
CA THR A 115 -8.99 4.14 -1.64
C THR A 115 -8.52 2.69 -1.53
N TYR A 116 -8.00 2.35 -0.36
CA TYR A 116 -7.60 1.01 0.05
C TYR A 116 -8.46 0.56 1.24
N TYR A 117 -8.69 -0.74 1.36
CA TYR A 117 -9.58 -1.33 2.34
C TYR A 117 -8.78 -2.09 3.38
N SER A 118 -9.19 -2.03 4.66
CA SER A 118 -8.53 -2.79 5.72
C SER A 118 -8.48 -4.27 5.37
N ALA A 119 -7.29 -4.87 5.38
CA ALA A 119 -7.14 -6.27 5.00
C ALA A 119 -7.79 -7.19 6.04
N ILE A 120 -8.55 -8.19 5.58
CA ILE A 120 -9.30 -9.10 6.46
C ILE A 120 -8.47 -10.28 6.96
N VAL A 121 -7.29 -10.48 6.40
CA VAL A 121 -6.32 -11.52 6.76
C VAL A 121 -4.92 -10.92 6.87
N GLY A 122 -4.03 -11.59 7.61
CA GLY A 122 -2.62 -11.19 7.73
C GLY A 122 -1.74 -11.70 6.59
N ILE A 123 -0.44 -11.37 6.65
CA ILE A 123 0.53 -11.69 5.57
C ILE A 123 0.67 -13.19 5.27
N ASN A 124 0.36 -14.07 6.23
CA ASN A 124 0.48 -15.52 6.06
C ASN A 124 -0.64 -16.10 5.20
N ASP A 125 -1.81 -15.47 5.18
CA ASP A 125 -3.03 -16.01 4.56
C ASP A 125 -3.49 -15.16 3.37
N TYR A 126 -2.86 -14.00 3.16
CA TYR A 126 -3.21 -13.10 2.07
C TYR A 126 -2.79 -13.70 0.70
N PRO A 127 -3.74 -13.97 -0.23
CA PRO A 127 -3.43 -14.55 -1.53
C PRO A 127 -2.83 -13.51 -2.49
N LEU A 128 -1.93 -13.94 -3.39
CA LEU A 128 -1.34 -13.05 -4.38
C LEU A 128 -2.19 -12.96 -5.65
N ALA A 129 -2.42 -11.73 -6.11
CA ALA A 129 -2.99 -11.44 -7.42
C ALA A 129 -2.18 -10.34 -8.11
N GLU A 130 -1.91 -10.51 -9.42
CA GLU A 130 -1.14 -9.55 -10.22
C GLU A 130 -1.76 -8.15 -10.13
N GLY A 131 -0.93 -7.14 -9.86
CA GLY A 131 -1.36 -5.75 -9.79
C GLY A 131 -2.03 -5.34 -8.49
N THR A 132 -2.30 -6.28 -7.56
CA THR A 132 -2.77 -5.93 -6.22
C THR A 132 -1.72 -5.11 -5.49
N VAL A 133 -2.15 -4.04 -4.85
CA VAL A 133 -1.30 -3.17 -4.03
C VAL A 133 -1.68 -3.35 -2.57
N ILE A 134 -0.69 -3.70 -1.76
CA ILE A 134 -0.78 -3.82 -0.31
C ILE A 134 -0.08 -2.63 0.33
N LEU A 135 -0.74 -1.95 1.25
CA LEU A 135 -0.15 -0.90 2.06
C LEU A 135 0.14 -1.43 3.46
N PHE A 136 1.36 -1.21 3.93
CA PHE A 136 1.69 -1.22 5.35
C PHE A 136 1.70 0.22 5.84
N VAL A 137 0.75 0.56 6.70
CA VAL A 137 0.56 1.92 7.22
C VAL A 137 0.95 1.94 8.69
N PHE A 138 1.86 2.81 9.07
CA PHE A 138 2.26 3.04 10.45
C PHE A 138 1.22 3.91 11.14
N CYS A 139 0.56 3.37 12.16
CA CYS A 139 -0.52 4.04 12.87
C CYS A 139 -0.14 4.30 14.33
N HIS A 140 -0.64 5.42 14.85
CA HIS A 140 -0.69 5.72 16.28
C HIS A 140 -2.14 5.55 16.75
N PHE A 141 -2.34 4.77 17.82
CA PHE A 141 -3.63 4.48 18.43
C PHE A 141 -3.86 5.33 19.66
#